data_AF-A0A5C4RBI1-F1
#
_entry.id   AF-A0A5C4RBI1-F1
#
_cell.length_a   1.000
_cell.length_b   1.000
_cell.length_c   1.000
_cell.angle_alpha   90.00
_cell.angle_beta   90.00
_cell.angle_gamma   90.00
#
_symmetry.space_group_name_H-M   'P 1'
#
loop_
_entity.id
_entity.type
_entity.pdbx_description
1 polymer ?
#
loop_
_entity_poly.entity_id
_entity_poly.type
_entity_poly.pdbx_seq_one_letter_code
_entity_poly.pdbx_strand_id
1 'polypeptide(L)'
;MTGRAGGLDWAGLMRAGLQGLRLHPDQFWVLTPAELGLMLGMGPTTPRMTRDRLADLAARYPDAPAPAGVVLAETTGDHQDDHT
;
A
#
# COMPACT_ATOMS: atom_id res chain seq x y z
N MET A 1 -8.26 2.93 -15.70
CA MET A 1 -7.54 4.17 -15.34
C MET A 1 -7.86 4.49 -13.88
N THR A 2 -7.16 3.86 -12.93
CA THR A 2 -7.24 4.23 -11.51
C THR A 2 -5.94 3.82 -10.83
N GLY A 3 -4.85 4.47 -11.24
CA GLY A 3 -3.65 4.53 -10.41
C GLY A 3 -3.94 5.48 -9.25
N ARG A 4 -4.27 4.94 -8.08
CA ARG A 4 -4.46 5.76 -6.88
C ARG A 4 -3.07 6.06 -6.31
N ALA A 5 -2.60 7.26 -6.57
CA ALA A 5 -1.35 7.77 -6.01
C ALA A 5 -1.40 7.67 -4.48
N GLY A 6 -0.60 6.75 -3.91
CA GLY A 6 -0.38 6.64 -2.47
C GLY A 6 -0.39 5.22 -1.88
N GLY A 7 -0.90 4.20 -2.57
CA GLY A 7 -0.96 2.84 -2.01
C GLY A 7 -1.08 1.72 -3.04
N LEU A 8 -0.77 0.50 -2.62
CA LEU A 8 -0.96 -0.71 -3.42
C LEU A 8 -2.46 -0.95 -3.65
N ASP A 9 -2.89 -1.20 -4.89
CA ASP A 9 -4.27 -1.62 -5.20
C ASP A 9 -4.51 -3.06 -4.73
N TRP A 10 -4.76 -3.22 -3.43
CA TRP A 10 -5.03 -4.51 -2.80
C TRP A 10 -6.25 -5.22 -3.38
N ALA A 11 -7.31 -4.48 -3.68
CA ALA A 11 -8.52 -5.07 -4.23
C ALA A 11 -8.27 -5.63 -5.65
N GLY A 12 -7.52 -4.89 -6.47
CA GLY A 12 -7.05 -5.37 -7.77
C GLY A 12 -6.17 -6.60 -7.66
N LEU A 13 -5.20 -6.59 -6.73
CA LEU A 13 -4.30 -7.71 -6.47
C LEU A 13 -5.06 -8.99 -6.07
N MET A 14 -6.00 -8.87 -5.13
CA MET A 14 -6.81 -10.00 -4.64
C MET A 14 -7.70 -10.58 -5.74
N ARG A 15 -8.30 -9.73 -6.59
CA ARG A 15 -9.07 -10.20 -7.76
C ARG A 15 -8.17 -10.89 -8.78
N ALA A 16 -6.98 -10.36 -9.05
CA ALA A 16 -6.06 -10.96 -10.01
C ALA A 16 -5.55 -12.34 -9.53
N GLY A 17 -5.16 -12.46 -8.26
CA GLY A 17 -4.62 -13.70 -7.70
C GLY A 17 -5.68 -14.76 -7.37
N LEU A 18 -6.67 -14.42 -6.55
CA LEU A 18 -7.64 -15.40 -6.03
C LEU A 18 -8.77 -15.71 -7.00
N GLN A 19 -9.15 -14.75 -7.87
CA GLN A 19 -10.22 -14.96 -8.85
C GLN A 19 -9.67 -15.21 -10.25
N GLY A 20 -8.72 -14.40 -10.72
CA GLY A 20 -8.13 -14.50 -12.05
C GLY A 20 -7.27 -15.77 -12.22
N LEU A 21 -6.24 -15.92 -11.39
CA LEU A 21 -5.37 -17.10 -11.38
C LEU A 21 -5.95 -18.29 -10.60
N ARG A 22 -7.03 -18.08 -9.84
CA ARG A 22 -7.69 -19.09 -8.99
C ARG A 22 -6.73 -19.79 -8.02
N LEU A 23 -5.75 -19.05 -7.51
CA LEU A 23 -4.80 -19.55 -6.51
C LEU A 23 -5.53 -19.82 -5.19
N HIS A 24 -5.12 -20.88 -4.49
CA HIS A 24 -5.53 -21.05 -3.10
C HIS A 24 -4.95 -19.90 -2.26
N PRO A 25 -5.67 -19.38 -1.25
CA PRO A 25 -5.17 -18.29 -0.40
C PRO A 25 -3.76 -18.53 0.13
N ASP A 26 -3.46 -19.77 0.56
CA ASP A 26 -2.13 -20.12 1.08
C ASP A 26 -1.03 -19.98 0.00
N GLN A 27 -1.32 -20.41 -1.24
CA GLN A 27 -0.37 -20.28 -2.34
C GLN A 27 -0.15 -18.82 -2.69
N PHE A 28 -1.22 -18.03 -2.72
CA PHE A 28 -1.15 -16.60 -2.98
C PHE A 28 -0.25 -15.86 -1.98
N TRP A 29 -0.33 -16.21 -0.69
CA TRP A 29 0.48 -15.57 0.36
C TRP A 29 1.92 -16.09 0.45
N VAL A 30 2.22 -17.28 -0.06
CA VAL A 30 3.58 -17.80 -0.15
C VAL A 30 4.34 -17.20 -1.33
N LEU A 31 3.64 -16.79 -2.39
CA LEU A 31 4.27 -16.22 -3.58
C LEU A 31 4.87 -14.84 -3.31
N THR A 32 6.04 -14.61 -3.88
CA THR A 32 6.59 -13.27 -3.95
C THR A 32 5.78 -12.42 -4.94
N PRO A 33 5.70 -11.09 -4.76
CA PRO A 33 5.04 -10.21 -5.73
C PRO A 33 5.62 -10.31 -7.16
N ALA A 34 6.91 -10.66 -7.27
CA ALA A 34 7.56 -10.88 -8.55
C ALA A 34 7.05 -12.15 -9.25
N GLU A 35 6.91 -13.26 -8.53
CA GLU A 35 6.35 -14.51 -9.07
C GLU A 35 4.87 -14.34 -9.44
N LEU A 36 4.10 -13.64 -8.61
CA LEU A 36 2.72 -13.29 -8.94
C LEU A 36 2.64 -12.44 -10.22
N GLY A 37 3.51 -11.45 -10.36
CA GLY A 37 3.62 -10.63 -11.57
C GLY A 37 3.91 -11.46 -12.83
N LEU A 38 4.87 -12.39 -12.73
CA LEU A 38 5.20 -13.31 -13.83
C LEU A 38 4.01 -14.18 -14.23
N MET A 39 3.27 -14.74 -13.27
CA MET A 39 2.07 -15.54 -13.55
C MET A 39 0.93 -14.73 -14.18
N LEU A 40 0.86 -13.44 -13.86
CA LEU A 40 -0.10 -12.50 -14.46
C LEU A 40 0.34 -12.01 -15.85
N GLY A 41 1.46 -12.49 -16.39
CA GLY A 41 2.00 -12.05 -17.68
C GLY A 41 2.58 -10.63 -17.65
N MET A 42 2.72 -10.04 -16.46
CA MET A 42 3.52 -8.84 -16.28
C MET A 42 4.97 -9.29 -16.32
N GLY A 43 5.68 -8.96 -17.41
CA GLY A 43 7.12 -9.23 -17.53
C GLY A 43 7.93 -8.65 -16.36
N PRO A 44 9.28 -8.76 -16.34
CA PRO A 44 10.09 -8.21 -15.26
C PRO A 44 9.89 -6.68 -15.19
N THR A 45 8.99 -6.26 -14.31
CA THR A 45 8.42 -4.90 -14.31
C THR A 45 8.82 -4.09 -13.10
N THR A 46 9.46 -4.72 -12.10
CA THR A 46 9.92 -4.02 -10.90
C THR A 46 11.45 -4.12 -10.78
N PRO A 47 12.17 -3.00 -10.79
CA PRO A 47 13.59 -2.99 -10.46
C PRO A 47 13.79 -3.60 -9.06
N ARG A 48 14.81 -4.45 -8.91
CA ARG A 48 15.13 -5.04 -7.60
C ARG A 48 15.31 -3.90 -6.59
N MET A 49 14.71 -4.06 -5.42
CA MET A 49 14.85 -3.09 -4.33
C MET A 49 16.33 -3.00 -3.94
N THR A 50 16.94 -1.82 -4.15
CA THR A 50 18.32 -1.59 -3.73
C THR A 50 18.39 -1.30 -2.24
N ARG A 51 19.56 -1.51 -1.63
CA ARG A 51 19.78 -1.16 -0.22
C ARG A 51 19.53 0.33 0.05
N ASP A 52 19.96 1.19 -0.86
CA ASP A 52 19.76 2.64 -0.74
C ASP A 52 18.27 3.00 -0.76
N ARG A 53 17.47 2.34 -1.63
CA ARG A 53 16.02 2.56 -1.68
C ARG A 53 15.29 2.06 -0.46
N LEU A 54 15.75 0.97 0.15
CA LEU A 54 15.22 0.50 1.44
C LEU A 54 15.53 1.52 2.55
N ALA A 55 16.76 2.06 2.61
CA ALA A 55 17.14 3.08 3.58
C ALA A 55 16.29 4.36 3.44
N ASP A 56 16.06 4.81 2.22
CA ASP A 56 15.18 5.93 1.86
C ASP A 56 13.72 5.74 2.31
N LEU A 57 13.23 4.49 2.31
CA LEU A 57 11.88 4.15 2.76
C LEU A 57 11.81 4.11 4.28
N ALA A 58 12.78 3.49 4.95
CA ALA A 58 12.84 3.42 6.40
C ALA A 58 12.92 4.83 7.04
N ALA A 59 13.64 5.75 6.40
CA ALA A 59 13.69 7.15 6.84
C ALA A 59 12.34 7.89 6.64
N ARG A 60 11.58 7.54 5.59
CA ARG A 60 10.27 8.14 5.30
C ARG A 60 9.15 7.57 6.16
N TYR A 61 9.24 6.29 6.52
CA TYR A 61 8.22 5.56 7.25
C TYR A 61 8.89 4.88 8.46
N PRO A 62 9.20 5.64 9.52
CA PRO A 62 9.79 5.08 10.72
C PRO A 62 8.80 4.15 11.44
N ASP A 63 9.27 2.98 11.89
CA ASP A 63 8.44 1.98 12.57
C ASP A 63 8.02 2.39 13.98
N ALA A 64 8.67 3.41 14.55
CA ALA A 64 8.31 3.92 15.87
C ALA A 64 7.05 4.81 15.76
N PRO A 65 6.04 4.60 16.63
CA PRO A 65 4.91 5.51 16.70
C PRO A 65 5.42 6.93 17.00
N ALA A 66 4.78 7.92 16.39
CA ALA A 66 4.98 9.31 16.80
C ALA A 66 4.80 9.39 18.32
N PRO A 67 5.69 10.05 19.06
CA PRO A 67 5.56 10.17 20.50
C PRO A 67 4.17 10.71 20.82
N ALA A 68 3.45 10.00 21.70
CA ALA A 68 2.14 10.38 22.18
C ALA A 68 2.21 11.81 22.74
N GLY A 69 1.83 12.79 21.93
CA GLY A 69 2.08 14.20 22.22
C GLY A 69 2.10 15.10 20.98
N VAL A 70 2.34 14.57 19.78
CA VAL A 70 2.07 15.34 18.55
C VAL A 70 0.58 15.21 18.23
N VAL A 71 -0.22 16.05 18.89
CA VAL A 71 -1.56 16.41 18.44
C VAL A 71 -1.37 17.01 17.05
N LEU A 72 -1.61 16.21 16.00
CA LEU A 72 -1.88 16.77 14.69
C LEU A 72 -3.11 17.62 14.91
N ALA A 73 -2.93 18.94 14.94
CA ALA A 73 -3.99 19.91 15.14
C ALA A 73 -5.14 19.54 14.20
N GLU A 74 -6.11 18.86 14.77
CA GLU A 74 -7.47 18.80 14.29
C GLU A 74 -7.85 20.26 14.12
N THR A 75 -7.81 20.73 12.87
CA THR A 75 -8.50 21.95 12.49
C THR A 75 -9.97 21.64 12.72
N THR A 76 -10.42 21.84 13.95
CA THR A 76 -11.82 21.98 14.31
C THR A 76 -12.33 23.07 13.40
N GLY A 77 -12.96 22.65 12.30
CA GLY A 77 -13.79 23.49 11.49
C GLY A 77 -14.88 24.00 12.40
N ASP A 78 -14.86 25.30 12.62
CA ASP A 78 -15.93 26.10 13.18
C ASP A 78 -17.24 25.70 12.48
N HIS A 79 -18.04 24.84 13.10
CA HIS A 79 -19.44 24.63 12.74
C HIS A 79 -20.24 25.67 13.53
N GLN A 80 -20.23 26.90 13.02
CA GLN A 80 -21.09 27.97 13.49
C GLN A 80 -22.53 27.59 13.11
N ASP A 81 -23.21 26.89 14.01
CA ASP A 81 -24.66 26.74 14.00
C ASP A 81 -25.29 28.10 14.35
N ASP A 82 -25.65 28.87 13.33
CA ASP A 82 -26.47 30.07 13.48
C ASP A 82 -27.94 29.65 13.66
N HIS A 83 -28.31 29.43 14.92
CA HIS A 83 -29.70 29.41 15.34
C HIS A 83 -30.07 30.82 15.83
N THR A 84 -30.73 31.61 14.98
CA THR A 84 -31.89 32.48 15.30
C THR A 84 -32.54 32.98 14.01
#